data_AF-A0A7V0SEW4-F1
#
_entry.id   AF-A0A7V0SEW4-F1
#
_cell.length_a   1.000
_cell.length_b   1.000
_cell.length_c   1.000
_cell.angle_alpha   90.00
_cell.angle_beta   90.00
_cell.angle_gamma   90.00
#
_symmetry.space_group_name_H-M   'P 1'
#
loop_
_entity.id
_entity.type
_entity.pdbx_description
1 polymer ?
#
loop_
_entity_poly.entity_id
_entity_poly.type
_entity_poly.pdbx_seq_one_letter_code
_entity_poly.pdbx_strand_id
1 'polypeptide(L)' 'MTFTRGNLGFFIAFLLLGGVLGSALGTLLVKLFPSLAIIHTNLTGPVSFNLEIISFGLRLNLSAIVGMVAGLLIFRKV' A
#
# COMPACT_ATOMS: atom_id res chain seq x y z
N MET A 1 9.15 10.91 16.75
CA MET A 1 8.63 12.26 16.52
C MET A 1 7.15 12.28 16.89
N THR A 2 6.73 13.23 17.72
CA THR A 2 5.32 13.41 18.08
C THR A 2 4.52 13.74 16.83
N PHE A 3 3.34 13.14 16.68
CA PHE A 3 2.39 13.43 15.60
C PHE A 3 1.86 14.87 15.75
N THR A 4 2.67 15.86 15.39
CA THR A 4 2.25 17.25 15.26
C THR A 4 1.35 17.36 14.03
N ARG A 5 0.25 18.11 14.12
CA ARG A 5 -0.77 18.28 13.05
C ARG A 5 -0.19 18.57 11.66
N GLY A 6 0.99 19.19 11.56
CA GLY A 6 1.68 19.44 10.28
C GLY A 6 2.24 18.21 9.56
N ASN A 7 2.52 17.11 10.28
CA ASN A 7 3.15 15.91 9.71
C ASN A 7 2.18 14.77 9.38
N LEU A 8 0.88 14.94 9.67
CA LEU A 8 -0.16 13.96 9.34
C LEU A 8 -0.29 13.74 7.82
N GLY A 9 -0.14 14.80 7.02
CA GLY A 9 -0.17 14.69 5.57
C GLY A 9 0.97 13.84 5.03
N PHE A 10 2.19 14.04 5.54
CA PHE A 10 3.35 13.22 5.19
C PHE A 10 3.19 11.77 5.63
N PHE A 11 2.64 11.53 6.82
CA PHE A 11 2.34 10.18 7.29
C PHE A 11 1.38 9.43 6.35
N ILE A 12 0.27 10.07 5.98
CA ILE A 12 -0.73 9.49 5.05
C ILE A 12 -0.08 9.26 3.68
N ALA A 13 0.73 10.20 3.18
CA ALA A 13 1.43 10.06 1.91
C ALA A 13 2.41 8.87 1.92
N PHE A 14 3.24 8.72 2.96
CA PHE A 14 4.17 7.59 3.11
C PHE A 14 3.45 6.25 3.24
N LEU A 15 2.30 6.22 3.91
CA LEU A 15 1.48 5.04 4.06
C LEU A 15 0.84 4.62 2.73
N LEU A 16 0.28 5.57 1.97
CA LEU A 16 -0.26 5.31 0.63
C LEU A 16 0.84 4.90 -0.37
N LEU A 17 1.96 5.62 -0.39
CA LEU A 17 3.12 5.28 -1.22
C LEU A 17 3.66 3.89 -0.89
N GLY A 18 3.83 3.59 0.40
CA GLY A 18 4.26 2.28 0.87
C GLY A 18 3.33 1.17 0.41
N GLY A 19 2.01 1.37 0.50
CA GLY A 19 1.02 0.40 0.03
C GLY A 19 1.05 0.17 -1.49
N VAL A 20 1.14 1.24 -2.28
CA VAL A 20 1.23 1.14 -3.75
C VAL A 20 2.52 0.44 -4.18
N LEU A 21 3.65 0.84 -3.62
CA LEU A 21 4.96 0.25 -3.91
C LEU A 21 5.04 -1.22 -3.44
N GLY A 22 4.53 -1.53 -2.25
CA GLY A 22 4.47 -2.89 -1.74
C GLY A 22 3.57 -3.80 -2.58
N SER A 23 2.45 -3.28 -3.07
CA SER A 23 1.58 -4.01 -3.99
C SER A 23 2.31 -4.34 -5.29
N ALA A 24 2.93 -3.34 -5.91
CA ALA A 24 3.68 -3.51 -7.16
C ALA A 24 4.85 -4.50 -7.03
N LEU A 25 5.61 -4.40 -5.93
CA LEU A 25 6.68 -5.35 -5.61
C LEU A 25 6.15 -6.77 -5.39
N GLY A 26 5.02 -6.91 -4.69
CA GLY A 26 4.34 -8.20 -4.53
C GLY A 26 3.90 -8.81 -5.85
N THR A 27 3.36 -8.01 -6.77
CA THR A 27 3.00 -8.49 -8.12
C THR A 27 4.22 -8.99 -8.89
N LEU A 28 5.35 -8.28 -8.81
CA LEU A 28 6.60 -8.69 -9.45
C LEU A 28 7.15 -9.99 -8.84
N LEU A 29 7.10 -10.12 -7.50
CA LEU A 29 7.53 -11.34 -6.81
C LEU A 29 6.68 -12.55 -7.20
N VAL A 30 5.36 -12.39 -7.34
CA VAL A 30 4.48 -13.49 -7.80
C VAL A 30 4.74 -13.84 -9.27
N LYS A 31 5.08 -12.87 -10.12
CA LYS A 31 5.51 -13.17 -11.50
C LYS A 31 6.81 -13.97 -11.55
N LEU A 32 7.73 -13.74 -10.61
CA LEU A 32 9.01 -14.44 -10.53
C LEU A 32 8.88 -15.83 -9.86
N PHE A 33 8.03 -15.92 -8.83
CA PHE A 33 7.78 -17.12 -8.05
C PHE A 33 6.26 -17.33 -7.91
N PRO A 34 5.62 -18.05 -8.85
CA PRO A 34 4.16 -18.23 -8.86
C PRO A 34 3.64 -19.01 -7.64
N SER A 35 4.50 -19.76 -6.93
CA SER A 35 4.18 -20.40 -5.65
C SER A 35 3.82 -19.40 -4.54
N LEU A 36 4.19 -18.12 -4.68
CA LEU A 36 3.84 -17.05 -3.75
C LEU A 36 2.52 -16.35 -4.11
N ALA A 37 1.67 -16.89 -4.99
CA ALA A 37 0.39 -16.26 -5.36
C ALA A 37 -0.49 -15.87 -4.15
N ILE A 38 -0.33 -16.54 -3.00
CA ILE A 38 -1.04 -16.27 -1.74
C ILE A 38 -0.80 -14.82 -1.26
N ILE A 39 0.41 -14.27 -1.39
CA ILE A 39 0.69 -12.89 -0.96
C ILE A 39 0.08 -11.81 -1.86
N HIS A 40 -0.34 -12.17 -3.08
CA HIS A 40 -1.05 -11.28 -4.00
C HIS A 40 -2.57 -11.53 -3.99
N THR A 41 -3.05 -12.48 -3.18
CA THR A 41 -4.49 -12.72 -3.06
C THR A 41 -5.14 -11.50 -2.42
N ASN A 42 -6.16 -10.95 -3.09
CA ASN A 42 -6.85 -9.74 -2.63
C ASN A 42 -7.61 -10.07 -1.34
N LEU A 43 -7.26 -9.39 -0.25
CA LEU A 43 -7.90 -9.57 1.06
C LEU A 43 -9.18 -8.76 1.19
N THR A 44 -9.30 -7.68 0.41
CA THR A 44 -10.47 -6.82 0.37
C THR A 44 -11.06 -6.79 -1.04
N GLY A 45 -12.37 -6.57 -1.13
CA GLY A 45 -13.00 -6.17 -2.39
C GLY A 45 -12.34 -4.89 -2.94
N PRO A 46 -12.53 -4.58 -4.24
CA PRO A 46 -12.01 -3.35 -4.82
C PRO A 46 -12.58 -2.15 -4.05
N VAL A 47 -11.73 -1.45 -3.30
CA VAL A 47 -12.07 -0.18 -2.68
C VAL A 47 -11.94 0.84 -3.80
N SER A 48 -13.06 1.05 -4.52
CA SER A 48 -13.15 2.01 -5.61
C SER A 48 -13.74 3.31 -5.11
N PHE A 49 -12.94 4.38 -5.15
CA PHE A 49 -13.47 5.73 -5.08
C PHE A 49 -13.90 6.10 -6.50
N ASN A 50 -15.21 6.09 -6.72
CA ASN A 50 -15.80 6.45 -7.99
C ASN A 50 -16.08 7.96 -7.96
N LEU A 51 -15.09 8.74 -8.39
CA LEU A 51 -15.34 10.13 -8.74
C LEU A 51 -15.86 10.10 -10.18
N GLU A 52 -16.91 10.87 -10.49
CA GLU A 52 -17.64 10.87 -11.77
C GLU A 52 -16.74 11.02 -13.02
N ILE A 53 -15.51 11.50 -12.83
CA ILE A 53 -14.49 11.73 -13.87
C ILE A 53 -13.34 10.70 -13.80
N ILE A 54 -13.05 10.11 -12.63
CA ILE A 54 -11.94 9.16 -12.44
C ILE A 54 -12.29 8.10 -11.38
N SER A 55 -12.28 6.83 -11.78
CA SER A 55 -12.42 5.70 -10.86
C SER A 55 -11.03 5.22 -10.41
N PHE A 56 -10.70 5.40 -9.13
CA PHE A 56 -9.49 4.83 -8.53
C PHE A 56 -9.87 3.59 -7.73
N GLY A 57 -9.46 2.41 -8.19
CA GLY A 57 -9.65 1.14 -7.49
C GLY A 57 -8.36 0.68 -6.83
N LEU A 58 -8.31 0.70 -5.49
CA LEU A 58 -7.26 0.01 -4.74
C LEU A 58 -7.77 -1.34 -4.26
N ARG A 59 -7.00 -2.39 -4.54
CA ARG A 59 -7.17 -3.70 -3.90
C ARG A 59 -6.04 -3.89 -2.90
N LEU A 60 -6.39 -4.15 -1.65
CA LEU A 60 -5.40 -4.46 -0.62
C LEU A 60 -5.11 -5.95 -0.65
N ASN A 61 -3.85 -6.28 -0.89
CA ASN A 61 -3.27 -7.61 -0.78
C ASN A 61 -2.24 -7.63 0.36
N LEU A 62 -1.75 -8.81 0.75
CA LEU A 62 -0.77 -8.93 1.85
C LEU A 62 0.50 -8.11 1.56
N SER A 63 0.94 -8.05 0.30
CA SER A 63 2.11 -7.27 -0.08
C SER A 63 1.91 -5.75 0.06
N ALA A 64 0.71 -5.24 -0.20
CA ALA A 64 0.36 -3.84 0.08
C ALA A 64 0.42 -3.56 1.59
N ILE A 65 -0.11 -4.44 2.43
CA ILE A 65 -0.05 -4.28 3.89
C ILE A 65 1.40 -4.25 4.37
N VAL A 66 2.24 -5.17 3.90
CA VAL A 66 3.68 -5.18 4.23
C VAL A 66 4.35 -3.90 3.75
N GLY A 67 4.01 -3.41 2.56
CA GLY A 67 4.50 -2.13 2.04
C GLY A 67 4.07 -0.92 2.88
N MET A 68 2.83 -0.89 3.35
CA MET A 68 2.34 0.16 4.26
C MET A 68 3.09 0.12 5.59
N VAL A 69 3.31 -1.06 6.17
CA VAL A 69 4.08 -1.24 7.40
C VAL A 69 5.54 -0.80 7.18
N ALA A 70 6.15 -1.14 6.05
CA ALA A 70 7.49 -0.66 5.70
C ALA A 70 7.53 0.86 5.55
N GLY A 71 6.53 1.47 4.89
CA GLY A 71 6.38 2.92 4.77
C GLY A 71 6.25 3.61 6.13
N LEU A 72 5.52 3.01 7.07
CA LEU A 72 5.41 3.45 8.46
C LEU A 72 6.75 3.40 9.20
N LEU A 73 7.52 2.33 9.03
CA LEU A 73 8.84 2.17 9.65
C LEU A 73 9.86 3.18 9.09
N ILE A 74 9.81 3.43 7.78
CA ILE A 74 10.64 4.45 7.12
C ILE A 74 10.27 5.84 7.65
N PHE A 75 8.97 6.18 7.66
CA PHE A 75 8.50 7.46 8.18
C PHE A 75 8.85 7.67 9.66
N ARG A 76 8.88 6.61 10.48
CA ARG A 76 9.30 6.70 11.88
C ARG A 76 10.80 7.02 12.03
N LYS A 77 11.63 6.64 11.06
CA LYS A 77 13.08 6.85 11.05
C LYS A 77 13.50 8.21 10.48
N VAL A 78 12.70 8.77 9.57
CA VAL A 78 12.86 10.13 9.02
C VAL A 78 12.45 11.16 10.07
#